data_AF-A0A9D0W2F7-F1
#
_entry.id   AF-A0A9D0W2F7-F1
#
_cell.length_a   1.000
_cell.length_b   1.000
_cell.length_c   1.000
_cell.angle_alpha   90.00
_cell.angle_beta   90.00
_cell.angle_gamma   90.00
#
_symmetry.space_group_name_H-M   'P 1'
#
loop_
_entity.id
_entity.type
_entity.pdbx_description
1 polymer ?
#
loop_
_entity_poly.entity_id
_entity_poly.type
_entity_poly.pdbx_seq_one_letter_code
_entity_poly.pdbx_strand_id
1 'polypeptide(L)'
;YRVTLQRVLEHGVEGLKLHPLHVVRGTRLANQWRHGEYRPLALDDYVDIAAGLVERTPSSVTFHRLTATASPQLLLAPGWCARKWDVLNRITAELAARRGGPSRTGGLRSHCGT
;
A
#
# COMPACT_ATOMS: atom_id res chain seq x y z
N TYR A 1 1.49 -6.80 -5.93
CA TYR A 1 2.30 -6.87 -4.69
C TYR A 1 2.44 -8.28 -4.10
N ARG A 2 1.51 -9.24 -4.31
CA ARG A 2 1.52 -10.56 -3.62
C ARG A 2 2.79 -11.39 -3.86
N VAL A 3 3.14 -11.62 -5.13
CA VAL A 3 4.34 -12.37 -5.52
C VAL A 3 5.60 -11.73 -4.94
N THR A 4 5.70 -10.40 -4.99
CA THR A 4 6.84 -9.66 -4.43
C THR A 4 6.93 -9.83 -2.92
N LEU A 5 5.82 -9.67 -2.19
CA LEU A 5 5.81 -9.84 -0.73
C LEU A 5 6.24 -11.26 -0.34
N GLN A 6 5.68 -12.28 -0.99
CA GLN A 6 6.02 -13.66 -0.71
C GLN A 6 7.54 -13.90 -0.85
N ARG A 7 8.13 -13.51 -1.99
CA ARG A 7 9.57 -13.68 -2.22
C ARG A 7 10.42 -12.94 -1.19
N VAL A 8 10.01 -11.73 -0.79
CA VAL A 8 10.72 -10.96 0.24
C VAL A 8 10.65 -11.65 1.59
N LEU A 9 9.50 -12.23 1.96
CA LEU A 9 9.34 -12.96 3.22
C LEU A 9 10.12 -14.29 3.23
N GLU A 10 10.21 -14.97 2.10
CA GLU A 10 11.01 -16.20 1.93
C GLU A 10 12.51 -15.97 2.22
N HIS A 11 13.00 -14.73 2.11
CA HIS A 11 14.37 -14.36 2.48
C HIS A 11 14.57 -14.16 3.99
N GLY A 12 13.55 -14.35 4.84
CA GLY A 12 13.69 -14.26 6.29
C GLY A 12 13.93 -12.84 6.81
N VAL A 13 13.40 -11.82 6.13
CA VAL A 13 13.57 -10.43 6.54
C VAL A 13 12.85 -10.14 7.86
N GLU A 14 13.47 -9.33 8.72
CA GLU A 14 12.90 -8.93 10.01
C GLU A 14 12.11 -7.62 9.94
N GLY A 15 12.27 -6.86 8.84
CA GLY A 15 11.63 -5.57 8.69
C GLY A 15 11.41 -5.11 7.25
N LEU A 16 10.35 -4.33 7.05
CA LEU A 16 9.94 -3.77 5.78
C LEU A 16 9.85 -2.24 5.85
N LYS A 17 10.15 -1.59 4.72
CA LYS A 17 10.08 -0.14 4.55
C LYS A 17 9.32 0.20 3.27
N LEU A 18 8.05 0.55 3.38
CA LEU A 18 7.27 0.98 2.21
C LEU A 18 7.57 2.43 1.85
N HIS A 19 7.62 2.70 0.55
CA HIS A 19 7.82 4.04 0.02
C HIS A 19 6.97 4.16 -1.26
N PRO A 20 6.01 5.09 -1.32
CA PRO A 20 5.28 5.34 -2.55
C PRO A 20 6.23 5.90 -3.61
N LEU A 21 6.13 5.46 -4.86
CA LEU A 21 7.09 5.89 -5.88
C LEU A 21 6.89 7.37 -6.23
N HIS A 22 7.82 8.21 -5.79
CA HIS A 22 7.83 9.64 -6.07
C HIS A 22 8.40 9.91 -7.47
N VAL A 23 7.68 10.72 -8.23
CA VAL A 23 8.21 11.40 -9.41
C VAL A 23 8.95 12.64 -8.92
N VAL A 24 10.28 12.60 -8.98
CA VAL A 24 11.15 13.66 -8.45
C VAL A 24 11.76 14.47 -9.60
N ARG A 25 11.79 15.79 -9.46
CA ARG A 25 12.40 16.72 -10.42
C ARG A 25 13.83 16.29 -10.78
N GLY A 26 14.16 16.35 -12.06
CA GLY A 26 15.49 16.02 -12.57
C GLY A 26 15.76 14.52 -12.74
N THR A 27 14.78 13.65 -12.49
CA THR A 27 14.94 12.19 -12.71
C THR A 27 14.43 11.75 -14.08
N ARG A 28 14.91 10.60 -14.57
CA ARG A 28 14.36 9.94 -15.77
C ARG A 28 12.85 9.70 -15.64
N LEU A 29 12.39 9.29 -14.45
CA LEU A 29 10.97 9.06 -14.18
C LEU A 29 10.13 10.34 -14.34
N ALA A 30 10.67 11.51 -14.02
CA ALA A 30 9.99 12.78 -14.27
C ALA A 30 9.79 13.07 -15.76
N ASN A 31 10.73 12.69 -16.61
CA ASN A 31 10.55 12.84 -18.06
C ASN A 31 9.49 11.87 -18.58
N GLN A 32 9.56 10.59 -18.17
CA GLN A 32 8.56 9.58 -18.53
C GLN A 32 7.14 9.99 -18.09
N TRP A 33 7.01 10.52 -16.87
CA TRP A 33 5.75 11.04 -16.38
C TRP A 33 5.20 12.20 -17.22
N ARG A 34 6.04 13.17 -17.60
CA ARG A 34 5.64 14.30 -18.46
C ARG A 34 5.23 13.86 -19.86
N HIS A 35 5.84 12.81 -20.39
CA HIS A 35 5.47 12.22 -21.68
C HIS A 35 4.29 11.25 -21.59
N GLY A 36 3.70 11.06 -20.40
CA GLY A 36 2.56 10.16 -20.20
C GLY A 36 2.91 8.67 -20.19
N GLU A 37 4.19 8.31 -20.22
CA GLU A 37 4.69 6.93 -20.18
C GLU A 37 4.61 6.31 -18.78
N TYR A 38 4.56 7.16 -17.75
CA TYR A 38 4.38 6.73 -16.37
C TYR A 38 3.18 7.44 -15.74
N ARG A 39 2.33 6.66 -15.06
CA ARG A 39 1.21 7.16 -14.27
C ARG A 39 1.44 6.79 -12.81
N PRO A 40 1.58 7.79 -11.90
CA PRO A 40 1.69 7.53 -10.48
C PRO A 40 0.44 6.85 -9.93
N LEU A 41 0.62 6.05 -8.89
CA LEU A 41 -0.47 5.37 -8.22
C LEU A 41 -1.45 6.37 -7.59
N ALA A 42 -2.75 6.10 -7.72
CA ALA A 42 -3.76 6.85 -6.97
C ALA A 42 -3.60 6.55 -5.47
N LEU A 43 -4.04 7.50 -4.63
CA LEU A 43 -3.87 7.34 -3.18
C LEU A 43 -4.70 6.13 -2.67
N ASP A 44 -5.90 5.92 -3.19
CA ASP A 44 -6.76 4.80 -2.75
C ASP A 44 -6.17 3.44 -3.16
N ASP A 45 -5.62 3.34 -4.37
CA ASP A 45 -4.86 2.15 -4.79
C ASP A 45 -3.65 1.91 -3.88
N TYR A 46 -2.93 2.98 -3.49
CA TYR A 46 -1.80 2.85 -2.56
C TYR A 46 -2.25 2.34 -1.19
N VAL A 47 -3.36 2.87 -0.67
CA VAL A 47 -3.92 2.50 0.63
C VAL A 47 -4.36 1.04 0.61
N ASP A 48 -5.06 0.57 -0.43
CA ASP A 48 -5.45 -0.84 -0.57
C ASP A 48 -4.24 -1.78 -0.57
N ILE A 49 -3.22 -1.42 -1.36
CA ILE A 49 -1.98 -2.19 -1.46
C ILE A 49 -1.23 -2.20 -0.13
N ALA A 50 -1.05 -1.05 0.50
CA ALA A 50 -0.31 -0.92 1.75
C ALA A 50 -1.00 -1.65 2.91
N ALA A 51 -2.31 -1.46 3.09
CA ALA A 51 -3.09 -2.17 4.08
C ALA A 51 -3.01 -3.69 3.85
N GLY A 52 -3.17 -4.10 2.59
CA GLY A 52 -3.06 -5.51 2.25
C GLY A 52 -1.66 -6.10 2.48
N LEU A 53 -0.59 -5.36 2.21
CA LEU A 53 0.77 -5.78 2.55
C LEU A 53 0.89 -6.02 4.05
N VAL A 54 0.39 -5.09 4.87
CA VAL A 54 0.40 -5.21 6.34
C VAL A 54 -0.35 -6.45 6.80
N GLU A 55 -1.55 -6.73 6.28
CA GLU A 55 -2.37 -7.88 6.68
C GLU A 55 -1.72 -9.24 6.37
N ARG A 56 -0.92 -9.33 5.30
CA ARG A 56 -0.28 -10.58 4.87
C ARG A 56 1.11 -10.78 5.42
N THR A 57 1.69 -9.75 6.03
CA THR A 57 3.00 -9.84 6.65
C THR A 57 2.88 -10.46 8.04
N PRO A 58 3.69 -11.49 8.39
CA PRO A 58 3.71 -12.06 9.73
C PRO A 58 4.01 -10.99 10.80
N SER A 59 3.43 -11.13 11.99
CA SER A 59 3.60 -10.17 13.10
C SER A 59 5.04 -10.06 13.62
N SER A 60 5.90 -11.03 13.30
CA SER A 60 7.33 -10.98 13.60
C SER A 60 8.11 -9.99 12.74
N VAL A 61 7.54 -9.55 11.60
CA VAL A 61 8.20 -8.63 10.66
C VAL A 61 7.70 -7.20 10.86
N THR A 62 8.61 -6.28 11.18
CA THR A 62 8.26 -4.90 11.53
C THR A 62 8.19 -3.99 10.31
N PHE A 63 7.08 -3.26 10.13
CA PHE A 63 7.05 -2.13 9.18
C PHE A 63 7.66 -0.88 9.81
N HIS A 64 8.87 -0.51 9.39
CA HIS A 64 9.51 0.72 9.86
C HIS A 64 8.87 1.99 9.28
N ARG A 65 8.24 1.87 8.10
CA ARG A 65 7.46 2.95 7.48
C ARG A 65 6.42 2.40 6.52
N LEU A 66 5.30 3.10 6.43
CA LEU A 66 4.21 2.84 5.48
C LEU A 66 4.07 3.94 4.42
N THR A 67 4.82 5.04 4.54
CA THR A 67 4.84 6.13 3.56
C THR A 67 6.13 6.95 3.72
N ALA A 68 6.37 7.86 2.78
CA ALA A 68 7.46 8.81 2.83
C ALA A 68 7.03 10.13 2.19
N THR A 69 7.67 11.23 2.61
CA THR A 69 7.46 12.57 2.05
C THR A 69 8.70 13.00 1.30
N ALA A 70 8.52 13.77 0.23
CA ALA A 70 9.60 14.51 -0.43
C ALA A 70 9.36 16.01 -0.28
N SER A 71 10.45 16.80 -0.38
CA SER A 71 10.33 18.26 -0.40
C SER A 71 9.35 18.71 -1.49
N PRO A 72 8.42 19.63 -1.21
CA PRO A 72 7.47 20.15 -2.20
C PRO A 72 8.14 20.74 -3.45
N GLN A 73 9.37 21.23 -3.32
CA GLN A 73 10.14 21.80 -4.44
C GLN A 73 10.58 20.73 -5.45
N LEU A 74 10.77 19.49 -4.97
CA LEU A 74 11.31 18.37 -5.72
C LEU A 74 10.23 17.35 -6.14
N LEU A 75 9.16 17.20 -5.37
CA LEU A 75 8.07 16.29 -5.68
C LEU A 75 7.21 16.84 -6.83
N LEU A 76 7.16 16.13 -7.95
CA LEU A 76 6.27 16.45 -9.07
C LEU A 76 4.96 15.67 -8.97
N ALA A 77 5.03 14.40 -8.57
CA ALA A 77 3.87 13.53 -8.39
C ALA A 77 4.20 12.29 -7.54
N PRO A 78 3.21 11.57 -7.00
CA PRO A 78 1.85 12.04 -6.83
C PRO A 78 1.75 13.07 -5.68
N GLY A 79 0.93 14.10 -5.84
CA GLY A 79 0.87 15.21 -4.88
C GLY A 79 0.46 14.80 -3.45
N TRP A 80 -0.28 13.70 -3.32
CA TRP A 80 -0.69 13.18 -2.01
C TRP A 80 0.49 12.72 -1.14
N CYS A 81 1.64 12.40 -1.73
CA CYS A 81 2.85 12.05 -0.99
C CYS A 81 3.39 13.20 -0.13
N ALA A 82 2.99 14.44 -0.38
CA ALA A 82 3.32 15.58 0.48
C ALA A 82 2.57 15.54 1.83
N ARG A 83 1.49 14.75 1.96
CA ARG A 83 0.56 14.75 3.09
C ARG A 83 0.70 13.47 3.93
N LYS A 84 1.82 13.32 4.64
CA LYS A 84 2.15 12.13 5.45
C LYS A 84 0.99 11.61 6.29
N TRP A 85 0.37 12.50 7.08
CA TRP A 85 -0.65 12.13 8.05
C TRP A 85 -1.96 11.69 7.39
N ASP A 86 -2.37 12.33 6.29
CA ASP A 86 -3.53 11.91 5.50
C ASP A 86 -3.35 10.46 5.02
N VAL A 87 -2.19 10.15 4.43
CA VAL A 87 -1.89 8.79 3.94
C VAL A 87 -1.90 7.76 5.08
N LEU A 88 -1.26 8.06 6.22
CA LEU A 88 -1.25 7.14 7.36
C LEU A 88 -2.64 6.93 7.95
N ASN A 89 -3.43 8.00 8.10
CA ASN A 89 -4.80 7.90 8.62
C ASN A 89 -5.68 7.05 7.70
N ARG A 90 -5.54 7.21 6.39
CA ARG A 90 -6.25 6.39 5.40
C ARG A 90 -5.88 4.92 5.49
N ILE A 91 -4.59 4.59 5.62
CA ILE A 91 -4.13 3.21 5.82
C ILE A 91 -4.67 2.63 7.13
N THR A 92 -4.65 3.41 8.22
CA THR A 92 -5.19 2.97 9.51
C THR A 92 -6.70 2.72 9.43
N ALA A 93 -7.46 3.62 8.81
CA ALA A 93 -8.90 3.46 8.62
C ALA A 93 -9.22 2.23 7.77
N GLU A 94 -8.48 2.01 6.68
CA GLU A 94 -8.64 0.83 5.82
C GLU A 94 -8.36 -0.47 6.58
N LEU A 95 -7.28 -0.52 7.36
CA LEU A 95 -6.96 -1.67 8.21
C LEU A 95 -8.00 -1.93 9.30
N ALA A 96 -8.64 -0.90 9.83
CA ALA A 96 -9.74 -1.04 10.78
C ALA A 96 -11.00 -1.59 10.09
N ALA A 97 -11.35 -1.05 8.92
CA ALA A 97 -12.49 -1.49 8.14
C ALA A 97 -12.40 -2.98 7.75
N ARG A 98 -11.22 -3.46 7.35
CA ARG A 98 -11.00 -4.88 7.00
C ARG A 98 -11.14 -5.83 8.17
N ARG A 99 -10.74 -5.39 9.36
CA ARG A 99 -10.90 -6.17 10.61
C ARG A 99 -12.36 -6.19 11.10
N GLY A 100 -13.15 -5.17 10.74
CA GLY A 100 -14.54 -4.99 11.17
C GLY A 100 -15.62 -5.43 10.15
N GLY A 101 -15.25 -5.98 8.99
CA GLY A 101 -16.22 -6.53 8.03
C GLY A 101 -16.84 -7.84 8.52
N PRO A 102 -18.11 -8.15 8.19
CA PRO A 102 -18.75 -9.38 8.64
C PRO A 102 -17.89 -10.58 8.21
N SER A 103 -17.53 -11.42 9.17
CA SER A 103 -16.85 -12.68 8.93
C SER A 103 -17.54 -13.38 7.77
N ARG A 104 -16.83 -13.57 6.65
CA ARG A 104 -17.23 -14.54 5.63
C ARG A 104 -16.97 -15.93 6.20
N THR A 105 -17.73 -16.31 7.22
CA THR A 105 -17.91 -17.71 7.61
C THR A 105 -18.47 -18.43 6.41
N GLY A 106 -17.83 -19.55 6.07
CA GLY A 106 -18.20 -20.39 4.94
C GLY A 106 -19.68 -20.70 4.98
N GLY A 107 -20.33 -20.50 3.83
CA GLY A 107 -21.69 -20.96 3.62
C GLY A 107 -21.72 -22.48 3.70
N LEU A 108 -22.12 -23.00 4.86
CA LEU A 108 -22.68 -24.34 4.95
C LEU A 108 -24.05 -24.28 4.28
N ARG A 109 -24.17 -25.01 3.17
CA ARG A 109 -25.46 -25.37 2.58
C ARG A 109 -26.19 -26.27 3.57
N SER A 110 -27.36 -25.86 4.02
CA SER A 110 -28.41 -26.73 4.56
C SER A 110 -29.67 -26.43 3.72
N HIS A 111 -29.94 -27.23 2.67
CA HIS A 111 -30.89 -28.34 2.72
C HIS A 111 -32.15 -28.01 3.56
N CYS A 112 -33.19 -27.54 2.88
CA CYS A 112 -34.56 -27.64 3.35
C CYS A 112 -35.36 -28.29 2.21
N GLY A 113 -35.90 -29.47 2.48
CA GLY A 113 -36.68 -30.27 1.55
C GLY A 113 -37.41 -31.35 2.32
N THR A 114 -38.65 -31.04 2.69
CA THR A 114 -39.81 -31.93 2.85
C THR A 114 -41.04 -31.05 2.76
#